data_AF-A0A3Q3Q155-F1
#
_entry.id   AF-A0A3Q3Q155-F1
#
_cell.length_a   1.000
_cell.length_b   1.000
_cell.length_c   1.000
_cell.angle_alpha   90.00
_cell.angle_beta   90.00
_cell.angle_gamma   90.00
#
_symmetry.space_group_name_H-M   'P 1'
#
loop_
_entity.id
_entity.type
_entity.pdbx_description
1 polymer ?
#
loop_
_entity_poly.entity_id
_entity_poly.type
_entity_poly.pdbx_seq_one_letter_code
_entity_poly.pdbx_strand_id
1 'polypeptide(L)'
;MAKTSLSAAVLLFLAGFLSVPFVNADTLLSAPLNVTIRELEVNSAVVTWEILEGDPVIGFAITQQKKDVRMLRFIQEVNTTTRSCALWDLDEDTEYIVHVQSISMGGSSPPSQPVLFRTPKESEKMASKSPDEVTMEEFGKAAQLRAGELIIIVVVLVMWAGVIALFCRQYDIIKDNEPNNNKDKAKNSSECSTPEHPQEGLLRSNV
;
A
#
# COMPACT_ATOMS: atom_id res chain seq x y z
N MET A 1 -74.61 -30.68 26.72
CA MET A 1 -74.24 -30.11 25.41
C MET A 1 -74.51 -28.61 25.47
N ALA A 2 -73.50 -27.80 25.82
CA ALA A 2 -73.62 -26.34 25.89
C ALA A 2 -72.32 -25.73 25.37
N LYS A 3 -72.44 -24.98 24.27
CA LYS A 3 -71.35 -24.35 23.53
C LYS A 3 -70.84 -23.16 24.34
N THR A 4 -69.56 -23.17 24.71
CA THR A 4 -68.89 -22.01 25.30
C THR A 4 -68.65 -20.97 24.22
N SER A 5 -69.42 -19.88 24.27
CA SER A 5 -69.21 -18.68 23.47
C SER A 5 -67.94 -17.99 23.96
N LEU A 6 -66.88 -18.00 23.16
CA LEU A 6 -65.67 -17.25 23.42
C LEU A 6 -65.96 -15.77 23.11
N SER A 7 -65.95 -14.93 24.14
CA SER A 7 -66.28 -13.51 24.06
C SER A 7 -65.42 -12.78 23.02
N ALA A 8 -66.06 -12.01 22.13
CA ALA A 8 -65.42 -11.18 21.12
C ALA A 8 -64.37 -10.19 21.69
N ALA A 9 -64.41 -9.92 23.00
CA ALA A 9 -63.40 -9.12 23.68
C ALA A 9 -62.02 -9.82 23.77
N VAL A 10 -61.96 -11.15 23.78
CA VAL A 10 -60.69 -11.91 23.78
C VAL A 10 -60.00 -11.86 22.41
N LEU A 11 -60.78 -11.74 21.33
CA LEU A 11 -60.24 -11.62 19.97
C LEU A 11 -59.65 -10.22 19.68
N LEU A 12 -60.09 -9.18 20.39
CA LEU A 12 -59.54 -7.82 20.21
C LEU A 12 -58.25 -7.56 21.00
N PHE A 13 -57.97 -8.34 22.06
CA PHE A 13 -56.68 -8.27 22.76
C PHE A 13 -55.54 -9.00 22.03
N LEU A 14 -55.83 -9.91 21.10
CA LEU A 14 -54.82 -10.54 20.22
C LEU A 14 -54.57 -9.78 18.91
N ALA A 15 -55.41 -8.81 18.55
CA ALA A 15 -55.28 -8.05 17.31
C ALA A 15 -54.41 -6.78 17.42
N GLY A 16 -53.84 -6.49 18.60
CA GLY A 16 -53.18 -5.22 18.92
C GLY A 16 -51.66 -5.17 18.82
N PHE A 17 -50.95 -6.27 18.51
CA PHE A 17 -49.48 -6.31 18.56
C PHE A 17 -48.80 -6.95 17.35
N LEU A 18 -49.43 -6.87 16.17
CA LEU A 18 -48.72 -6.99 14.90
C LEU A 18 -48.87 -5.68 14.13
N SER A 19 -48.47 -4.58 14.77
CA SER A 19 -47.90 -3.48 14.02
C SER A 19 -46.56 -4.01 13.50
N VAL A 20 -46.61 -4.72 12.38
CA VAL A 20 -45.44 -4.90 11.54
C VAL A 20 -44.94 -3.47 11.33
N PRO A 21 -43.68 -3.13 11.68
CA PRO A 21 -43.18 -1.84 11.29
C PRO A 21 -43.39 -1.77 9.78
N PHE A 22 -44.19 -0.80 9.35
CA PHE A 22 -44.24 -0.40 7.96
C PHE A 22 -42.81 0.05 7.67
N VAL A 23 -42.01 -0.89 7.16
CA VAL A 23 -40.72 -0.58 6.57
C VAL A 23 -41.10 0.35 5.44
N ASN A 24 -40.83 1.65 5.61
CA ASN A 24 -40.89 2.59 4.51
C ASN A 24 -40.19 1.90 3.34
N ALA A 25 -40.79 1.96 2.15
CA ALA A 25 -40.14 1.55 0.91
C ALA A 25 -39.01 2.55 0.58
N ASP A 26 -38.08 2.73 1.50
CA ASP A 26 -36.75 3.24 1.24
C ASP A 26 -36.11 2.12 0.42
N THR A 27 -35.84 2.40 -0.86
CA THR A 27 -35.22 1.49 -1.84
C THR A 27 -34.35 0.41 -1.19
N LEU A 28 -34.83 -0.84 -1.19
CA LEU A 28 -34.09 -1.99 -0.69
C LEU A 28 -32.83 -2.14 -1.55
N LEU A 29 -31.67 -1.86 -0.96
CA LEU A 29 -30.39 -2.08 -1.64
C LEU A 29 -30.20 -3.56 -1.94
N SER A 30 -29.70 -3.84 -3.14
CA SER A 30 -29.29 -5.17 -3.53
C SER A 30 -27.95 -5.54 -2.88
N ALA A 31 -27.78 -6.83 -2.58
CA ALA A 31 -26.49 -7.33 -2.15
C ALA A 31 -25.45 -7.13 -3.28
N PRO A 32 -24.19 -6.78 -2.95
CA PRO A 32 -23.11 -6.72 -3.92
C PRO A 32 -22.96 -8.03 -4.70
N LEU A 33 -22.69 -7.90 -5.99
CA LEU A 33 -22.56 -8.98 -6.96
C LEU A 33 -21.08 -9.22 -7.29
N ASN A 34 -20.75 -10.37 -7.87
CA ASN A 34 -19.41 -10.68 -8.40
C ASN A 34 -18.25 -10.38 -7.42
N VAL A 35 -18.45 -10.66 -6.14
CA VAL A 35 -17.39 -10.47 -5.13
C VAL A 35 -16.25 -11.44 -5.45
N THR A 36 -15.06 -10.89 -5.66
CA THR A 36 -13.86 -11.65 -6.05
C THR A 36 -12.63 -11.13 -5.32
N ILE A 37 -11.66 -12.00 -5.11
CA ILE A 37 -10.36 -11.66 -4.55
C ILE A 37 -9.35 -11.48 -5.68
N ARG A 38 -8.59 -10.39 -5.64
CA ARG A 38 -7.53 -10.02 -6.57
C ARG A 38 -6.27 -9.67 -5.78
N GLU A 39 -5.13 -9.61 -6.46
CA GLU A 39 -3.85 -9.17 -5.88
C GLU A 39 -3.57 -9.87 -4.53
N LEU A 40 -3.76 -11.20 -4.52
CA LEU A 40 -3.58 -12.01 -3.34
C LEU A 40 -2.08 -12.20 -3.07
N GLU A 41 -1.63 -11.67 -1.94
CA GLU A 41 -0.29 -11.81 -1.42
C GLU A 41 -0.29 -12.57 -0.09
N VAL A 42 0.90 -12.77 0.48
CA VAL A 42 1.09 -13.51 1.74
C VAL A 42 0.31 -12.88 2.90
N ASN A 43 0.27 -11.54 2.96
CA ASN A 43 -0.33 -10.78 4.06
C ASN A 43 -1.38 -9.75 3.61
N SER A 44 -1.74 -9.73 2.33
CA SER A 44 -2.71 -8.78 1.79
C SER A 44 -3.54 -9.37 0.66
N ALA A 45 -4.70 -8.79 0.41
CA ALA A 45 -5.56 -9.14 -0.72
C ALA A 45 -6.44 -7.94 -1.08
N VAL A 46 -6.89 -7.84 -2.32
CA VAL A 46 -7.87 -6.84 -2.73
C VAL A 46 -9.20 -7.53 -3.01
N VAL A 47 -10.25 -7.13 -2.30
CA VAL A 47 -11.62 -7.58 -2.55
C VAL A 47 -12.23 -6.62 -3.56
N THR A 48 -12.85 -7.14 -4.61
CA THR A 48 -13.56 -6.35 -5.63
C THR A 48 -14.98 -6.87 -5.81
N TRP A 49 -15.93 -6.01 -6.15
CA TRP A 49 -17.34 -6.38 -6.31
C TRP A 49 -18.03 -5.50 -7.35
N GLU A 50 -19.27 -5.84 -7.67
CA GLU A 50 -20.17 -5.06 -8.51
C GLU A 50 -21.45 -4.71 -7.74
N ILE A 51 -22.18 -3.69 -8.18
CA ILE A 51 -23.48 -3.30 -7.63
C ILE A 51 -24.55 -3.35 -8.72
N LEU A 52 -25.81 -3.50 -8.31
CA LEU A 52 -26.93 -3.39 -9.23
C LEU A 52 -27.10 -1.92 -9.66
N GLU A 53 -27.34 -1.70 -10.95
CA GLU A 53 -27.56 -0.37 -11.48
C GLU A 53 -28.88 0.23 -10.93
N GLY A 54 -28.82 1.47 -10.45
CA GLY A 54 -29.96 2.16 -9.85
C GLY A 54 -30.01 2.13 -8.32
N ASP A 55 -29.17 1.32 -7.66
CA ASP A 55 -29.07 1.33 -6.19
C ASP A 55 -28.39 2.63 -5.70
N PRO A 56 -29.00 3.39 -4.77
CA PRO A 56 -28.44 4.65 -4.25
C PRO A 56 -27.34 4.38 -3.20
N VAL A 57 -26.25 3.76 -3.61
CA VAL A 57 -25.13 3.37 -2.74
C VAL A 57 -24.24 4.58 -2.42
N ILE A 58 -23.99 4.80 -1.14
CA ILE A 58 -23.09 5.84 -0.61
C ILE A 58 -21.80 5.27 -0.02
N GLY A 59 -21.70 3.94 0.08
CA GLY A 59 -20.54 3.28 0.67
C GLY A 59 -20.70 1.77 0.77
N PHE A 60 -19.72 1.13 1.38
CA PHE A 60 -19.63 -0.31 1.52
C PHE A 60 -19.14 -0.73 2.90
N ALA A 61 -19.61 -1.88 3.36
CA ALA A 61 -19.11 -2.56 4.54
C ALA A 61 -18.56 -3.93 4.15
N ILE A 62 -17.32 -4.21 4.55
CA ILE A 62 -16.61 -5.45 4.30
C ILE A 62 -16.41 -6.15 5.63
N THR A 63 -16.89 -7.38 5.71
CA THR A 63 -16.69 -8.24 6.88
C THR A 63 -15.73 -9.36 6.50
N GLN A 64 -14.63 -9.45 7.23
CA GLN A 64 -13.61 -10.47 7.09
C GLN A 64 -13.63 -11.37 8.32
N GLN A 65 -13.67 -12.68 8.13
CA GLN A 65 -13.63 -13.67 9.21
C GLN A 65 -12.45 -14.62 9.02
N LYS A 66 -11.58 -14.74 10.02
CA LYS A 66 -10.55 -15.80 10.08
C LYS A 66 -11.21 -17.12 10.48
N LYS A 67 -11.14 -18.13 9.61
CA LYS A 67 -11.89 -19.39 9.77
C LYS A 67 -11.51 -20.16 11.04
N ASP A 68 -10.21 -20.23 11.34
CA ASP A 68 -9.71 -21.04 12.47
C ASP A 68 -9.94 -20.39 13.84
N VAL A 69 -10.03 -19.07 13.89
CA VAL A 69 -10.06 -18.29 15.14
C VAL A 69 -11.44 -17.68 15.38
N ARG A 70 -12.36 -17.76 14.40
CA ARG A 70 -13.62 -16.99 14.37
C ARG A 70 -13.45 -15.49 14.67
N MET A 71 -12.24 -14.95 14.47
CA MET A 71 -11.97 -13.53 14.61
C MET A 71 -12.62 -12.79 13.45
N LEU A 72 -13.36 -11.73 13.75
CA LEU A 72 -14.05 -10.90 12.78
C LEU A 72 -13.39 -9.52 12.71
N ARG A 73 -13.12 -9.05 11.50
CA ARG A 73 -12.74 -7.67 11.21
C ARG A 73 -13.82 -7.03 10.36
N PHE A 74 -14.22 -5.82 10.74
CA PHE A 74 -15.22 -5.02 10.05
C PHE A 74 -14.57 -3.75 9.51
N ILE A 75 -14.72 -3.52 8.21
CA ILE A 75 -14.20 -2.35 7.49
C ILE A 75 -15.40 -1.65 6.87
N GLN A 76 -15.49 -0.34 7.04
CA GLN A 76 -16.58 0.46 6.49
C GLN A 76 -16.03 1.68 5.79
N GLU A 77 -16.39 1.84 4.52
CA GLU A 77 -16.01 2.96 3.68
C GLU A 77 -17.28 3.72 3.25
N VAL A 78 -17.43 4.96 3.69
CA VAL A 78 -18.56 5.84 3.34
C VAL A 78 -18.10 7.00 2.47
N ASN A 79 -19.02 7.58 1.69
CA ASN A 79 -18.74 8.62 0.69
C ASN A 79 -17.78 8.13 -0.39
N THR A 80 -17.92 6.87 -0.80
CA THR A 80 -17.12 6.27 -1.85
C THR A 80 -18.01 5.51 -2.82
N THR A 81 -17.65 5.55 -4.09
CA THR A 81 -18.20 4.68 -5.14
C THR A 81 -17.21 3.61 -5.55
N THR A 82 -16.06 3.53 -4.88
CA THR A 82 -14.99 2.57 -5.16
C THR A 82 -15.48 1.17 -4.86
N ARG A 83 -15.39 0.28 -5.85
CA ARG A 83 -15.88 -1.11 -5.75
C ARG A 83 -14.77 -2.09 -5.41
N SER A 84 -13.87 -1.65 -4.54
CA SER A 84 -12.72 -2.45 -4.10
C SER A 84 -12.27 -2.02 -2.71
N CYS A 85 -11.82 -2.97 -1.90
CA CYS A 85 -11.23 -2.72 -0.59
C CYS A 85 -9.97 -3.57 -0.42
N ALA A 86 -8.90 -2.95 0.04
CA ALA A 86 -7.68 -3.67 0.41
C ALA A 86 -7.88 -4.33 1.79
N LEU A 87 -7.45 -5.58 1.91
CA LEU A 87 -7.30 -6.30 3.16
C LEU A 87 -5.80 -6.39 3.44
N TRP A 88 -5.38 -5.96 4.63
CA TRP A 88 -3.99 -5.96 5.09
C TRP A 88 -3.85 -6.77 6.38
N ASP A 89 -2.63 -6.98 6.87
CA ASP A 89 -2.35 -7.76 8.08
C ASP A 89 -3.06 -9.12 8.11
N LEU A 90 -3.00 -9.84 6.99
CA LEU A 90 -3.45 -11.22 6.91
C LEU A 90 -2.34 -12.15 7.41
N ASP A 91 -2.74 -13.23 8.06
CA ASP A 91 -1.83 -14.30 8.46
C ASP A 91 -1.52 -15.18 7.25
N GLU A 92 -0.28 -15.65 7.15
CA GLU A 92 0.15 -16.62 6.14
C GLU A 92 -0.65 -17.93 6.26
N ASP A 93 -0.84 -18.63 5.14
CA ASP A 93 -1.44 -19.96 5.08
C ASP A 93 -2.82 -20.09 5.75
N THR A 94 -3.58 -19.01 5.79
CA THR A 94 -4.78 -18.89 6.61
C THR A 94 -6.01 -18.72 5.73
N GLU A 95 -7.07 -19.46 6.06
CA GLU A 95 -8.36 -19.34 5.38
C GLU A 95 -9.21 -18.20 5.95
N TYR A 96 -9.71 -17.35 5.06
CA TYR A 96 -10.58 -16.22 5.35
C TYR A 96 -11.89 -16.30 4.59
N ILE A 97 -12.98 -15.87 5.24
CA ILE A 97 -14.29 -15.68 4.63
C ILE A 97 -14.58 -14.18 4.56
N VAL A 98 -15.03 -13.69 3.41
CA VAL A 98 -15.37 -12.29 3.18
C VAL A 98 -16.82 -12.13 2.76
N HIS A 99 -17.48 -11.14 3.33
CA HIS A 99 -18.78 -10.63 2.91
C HIS A 99 -18.69 -9.13 2.62
N VAL A 100 -19.47 -8.68 1.65
CA VAL A 100 -19.61 -7.25 1.31
C VAL A 100 -21.08 -6.85 1.39
N GLN A 101 -21.34 -5.66 1.91
CA GLN A 101 -22.65 -5.02 1.97
C GLN A 101 -22.58 -3.63 1.33
N SER A 102 -23.61 -3.26 0.59
CA SER A 102 -23.83 -1.87 0.15
C SER A 102 -24.43 -1.06 1.28
N ILE A 103 -24.12 0.23 1.36
CA ILE A 103 -24.65 1.17 2.34
C ILE A 103 -25.37 2.29 1.59
N SER A 104 -26.57 2.66 2.03
CA SER A 104 -27.32 3.84 1.59
C SER A 104 -27.73 4.69 2.79
N MET A 105 -28.41 5.80 2.52
CA MET A 105 -29.04 6.63 3.56
C MET A 105 -30.10 5.88 4.37
N GLY A 106 -30.73 4.85 3.79
CA GLY A 106 -31.77 4.04 4.43
C GLY A 106 -31.23 2.84 5.22
N GLY A 107 -29.92 2.59 5.16
CA GLY A 107 -29.28 1.45 5.83
C GLY A 107 -28.43 0.60 4.89
N SER A 108 -28.07 -0.60 5.35
CA SER A 108 -27.21 -1.54 4.61
C SER A 108 -28.02 -2.61 3.88
N SER A 109 -27.52 -3.05 2.74
CA SER A 109 -28.05 -4.20 2.00
C SER A 109 -27.86 -5.51 2.79
N PRO A 110 -28.54 -6.60 2.40
CA PRO A 110 -28.11 -7.95 2.77
C PRO A 110 -26.64 -8.19 2.36
N PRO A 111 -25.92 -9.07 3.07
CA PRO A 111 -24.55 -9.45 2.71
C PRO A 111 -24.50 -10.22 1.41
N SER A 112 -23.40 -10.04 0.68
CA SER A 112 -23.06 -10.85 -0.49
C SER A 112 -22.90 -12.33 -0.13
N GLN A 113 -22.88 -13.17 -1.17
CA GLN A 113 -22.41 -14.55 -1.02
C GLN A 113 -21.00 -14.56 -0.40
N PRO A 114 -20.71 -15.51 0.51
CA PRO A 114 -19.39 -15.62 1.12
C PRO A 114 -18.34 -15.94 0.06
N VAL A 115 -17.23 -15.21 0.11
CA VAL A 115 -16.04 -15.54 -0.67
C VAL A 115 -14.99 -16.12 0.26
N LEU A 116 -14.59 -17.37 0.00
CA LEU A 116 -13.53 -18.07 0.72
C LEU A 116 -12.22 -17.92 -0.06
N PHE A 117 -11.15 -17.54 0.62
CA PHE A 117 -9.79 -17.57 0.08
C PHE A 117 -8.78 -17.98 1.15
N ARG A 118 -7.60 -18.43 0.70
CA ARG A 118 -6.48 -18.79 1.56
C ARG A 118 -5.27 -17.97 1.15
N THR A 119 -4.60 -17.34 2.12
CA THR A 119 -3.32 -16.67 1.86
C THR A 119 -2.24 -17.69 1.52
N PRO A 120 -1.37 -17.43 0.54
CA PRO A 120 -0.30 -18.34 0.16
C PRO A 120 0.78 -18.40 1.24
N LYS A 121 1.56 -19.48 1.26
CA LYS A 121 2.82 -19.51 2.00
C LYS A 121 3.91 -18.70 1.30
N GLU A 122 4.81 -18.09 2.07
CA GLU A 122 6.00 -17.43 1.53
C GLU A 122 6.85 -18.42 0.73
N SER A 123 6.97 -19.66 1.20
CA SER A 123 7.66 -20.73 0.47
C SER A 123 6.98 -21.10 -0.85
N GLU A 124 5.66 -20.99 -0.94
CA GLU A 124 4.89 -21.26 -2.17
C GLU A 124 5.05 -20.12 -3.18
N LYS A 125 5.16 -18.87 -2.71
CA LYS A 125 5.50 -17.71 -3.57
C LYS A 125 6.89 -17.89 -4.19
N MET A 126 7.85 -18.44 -3.45
CA MET A 126 9.19 -18.73 -3.96
C MET A 126 9.19 -19.95 -4.90
N ALA A 127 8.38 -20.97 -4.64
CA ALA A 127 8.28 -22.16 -5.50
C ALA A 127 7.54 -21.90 -6.82
N SER A 128 6.56 -20.98 -6.84
CA SER A 128 5.91 -20.50 -8.06
C SER A 128 6.83 -19.64 -8.93
N LYS A 129 7.93 -19.11 -8.37
CA LYS A 129 9.02 -18.46 -9.09
C LYS A 129 10.13 -19.49 -9.37
N SER A 130 9.83 -20.56 -10.08
CA SER A 130 10.89 -21.46 -10.57
C SER A 130 11.79 -20.70 -11.58
N PRO A 131 13.09 -21.04 -11.68
CA PRO A 131 14.07 -20.25 -12.42
C PRO A 131 13.99 -20.58 -13.92
N ASP A 132 12.86 -20.27 -14.55
CA ASP A 132 12.75 -20.20 -16.00
C ASP A 132 11.81 -19.05 -16.38
N GLU A 133 11.88 -17.97 -15.61
CA GLU A 133 11.25 -16.71 -15.99
C GLU A 133 12.05 -15.54 -15.39
N VAL A 134 13.19 -15.27 -16.03
CA VAL A 134 13.87 -13.96 -15.93
C VAL A 134 13.11 -12.95 -16.79
N THR A 135 11.78 -12.84 -16.62
CA THR A 135 11.06 -11.73 -17.24
C THR A 135 11.20 -10.54 -16.32
N MET A 136 11.85 -9.53 -16.87
CA MET A 136 12.22 -8.22 -16.32
C MET A 136 11.00 -7.36 -15.90
N GLU A 137 9.92 -7.98 -15.42
CA GLU A 137 8.59 -7.37 -15.26
C GLU A 137 8.38 -6.71 -13.89
N GLU A 138 9.29 -6.88 -12.93
CA GLU A 138 9.30 -6.12 -11.66
C GLU A 138 10.23 -4.90 -11.72
N PHE A 139 11.08 -4.79 -12.75
CA PHE A 139 11.77 -3.54 -13.07
C PHE A 139 10.86 -2.55 -13.79
N GLY A 140 9.71 -2.97 -14.35
CA GLY A 140 8.83 -2.09 -15.12
C GLY A 140 8.07 -1.07 -14.29
N LYS A 141 7.45 -1.48 -13.17
CA LYS A 141 6.71 -0.56 -12.28
C LYS A 141 7.64 0.34 -11.47
N ALA A 142 8.79 -0.20 -11.04
CA ALA A 142 9.86 0.59 -10.43
C ALA A 142 10.66 1.44 -11.44
N ALA A 143 10.62 1.14 -12.74
CA ALA A 143 11.20 1.98 -13.80
C ALA A 143 10.22 3.07 -14.29
N GLN A 144 8.91 2.87 -14.13
CA GLN A 144 7.90 3.80 -14.65
C GLN A 144 7.74 5.05 -13.77
N LEU A 145 7.81 4.92 -12.44
CA LEU A 145 8.00 6.06 -11.53
C LEU A 145 9.41 6.67 -11.67
N ARG A 146 10.33 5.96 -12.35
CA ARG A 146 11.75 6.29 -12.44
C ARG A 146 12.14 7.15 -13.65
N ALA A 147 11.24 7.47 -14.57
CA ALA A 147 11.61 8.38 -15.66
C ALA A 147 11.49 9.85 -15.21
N GLY A 148 10.30 10.28 -14.78
CA GLY A 148 10.03 11.69 -14.45
C GLY A 148 10.76 12.18 -13.20
N GLU A 149 10.74 11.40 -12.12
CA GLU A 149 11.37 11.79 -10.85
C GLU A 149 12.91 11.90 -10.97
N LEU A 150 13.51 11.13 -11.87
CA LEU A 150 14.95 11.00 -12.00
C LEU A 150 15.48 12.07 -12.94
N ILE A 151 14.67 12.41 -13.94
CA ILE A 151 14.87 13.61 -14.76
C ILE A 151 14.85 14.84 -13.84
N ILE A 152 13.90 14.94 -12.91
CA ILE A 152 13.85 16.07 -11.95
C ILE A 152 15.13 16.10 -11.11
N ILE A 153 15.54 14.98 -10.52
CA ILE A 153 16.77 14.89 -9.71
C ILE A 153 18.01 15.29 -10.54
N VAL A 154 18.16 14.77 -11.76
CA VAL A 154 19.30 15.08 -12.64
C VAL A 154 19.33 16.55 -13.03
N VAL A 155 18.19 17.14 -13.41
CA VAL A 155 18.10 18.57 -13.77
C VAL A 155 18.45 19.46 -12.58
N VAL A 156 17.95 19.13 -11.38
CA VAL A 156 18.28 19.86 -10.15
C VAL A 156 19.77 19.76 -9.85
N LEU A 157 20.38 18.58 -9.94
CA LEU A 157 21.82 18.40 -9.73
C LEU A 157 22.67 19.23 -10.70
N VAL A 158 22.31 19.26 -11.99
CA VAL A 158 23.03 20.07 -13.00
C VAL A 158 22.89 21.57 -12.72
N MET A 159 21.69 22.04 -12.36
CA MET A 159 21.45 23.44 -12.02
C MET A 159 22.27 23.86 -10.78
N TRP A 160 22.29 23.04 -9.73
CA TRP A 160 23.08 23.30 -8.52
C TRP A 160 24.59 23.27 -8.79
N ALA A 161 25.08 22.32 -9.60
CA ALA A 161 26.49 22.28 -10.00
C ALA A 161 26.93 23.54 -10.76
N GLY A 162 26.06 24.07 -11.64
CA GLY A 162 26.30 25.33 -12.35
C GLY A 162 26.37 26.53 -11.41
N VAL A 163 25.46 26.62 -10.43
CA VAL A 163 25.46 27.67 -9.39
C VAL A 163 26.73 27.59 -8.54
N ILE A 164 27.10 26.39 -8.08
CA ILE A 164 28.33 26.18 -7.30
C ILE A 164 29.58 26.55 -8.13
N ALA A 165 29.64 26.17 -9.42
CA ALA A 165 30.75 26.53 -10.29
C ALA A 165 30.85 28.05 -10.52
N LEU A 166 29.71 28.75 -10.64
CA LEU A 166 29.65 30.21 -10.69
C LEU A 166 30.17 30.83 -9.40
N PHE A 167 29.73 30.34 -8.25
CA PHE A 167 30.24 30.79 -6.95
C PHE A 167 31.73 30.49 -6.77
N CYS A 168 32.24 29.34 -7.21
CA CYS A 168 33.66 29.03 -7.18
C CYS A 168 34.46 30.00 -8.06
N ARG A 169 34.01 30.31 -9.28
CA ARG A 169 34.68 31.30 -10.14
C ARG A 169 34.56 32.72 -9.61
N GLN A 170 33.40 33.10 -9.09
CA GLN A 170 33.18 34.40 -8.48
C GLN A 170 34.10 34.57 -7.25
N TYR A 171 34.21 33.52 -6.42
CA TYR A 171 35.09 33.50 -5.25
C TYR A 171 36.57 33.50 -5.64
N ASP A 172 36.96 32.78 -6.69
CA ASP A 172 38.31 32.79 -7.25
C ASP A 172 38.68 34.20 -7.74
N ILE A 173 37.78 34.85 -8.50
CA ILE A 173 37.94 36.23 -8.96
C ILE A 173 38.03 37.23 -7.79
N ILE A 174 37.30 37.01 -6.69
CA ILE A 174 37.34 37.89 -5.51
C ILE A 174 38.59 37.62 -4.64
N LYS A 175 39.05 36.37 -4.55
CA LYS A 175 40.22 35.97 -3.75
C LYS A 175 41.54 36.34 -4.44
N ASP A 176 41.61 36.22 -5.75
CA ASP A 176 42.80 36.58 -6.53
C ASP A 176 42.94 38.10 -6.75
N ASN A 177 41.99 38.90 -6.26
CA ASN A 177 42.05 40.36 -6.25
C ASN A 177 42.67 40.93 -4.95
N GLU A 178 43.50 40.16 -4.23
CA GLU A 178 44.41 40.77 -3.25
C GLU A 178 45.36 41.71 -4.02
N PRO A 179 45.41 43.01 -3.69
CA PRO A 179 46.22 43.96 -4.44
C PRO A 179 47.68 43.49 -4.36
N ASN A 180 48.27 43.21 -5.52
CA ASN A 180 49.68 42.91 -5.74
C ASN A 180 50.57 43.87 -4.92
N ASN A 181 50.86 43.47 -3.69
CA ASN A 181 51.81 44.09 -2.80
C ASN A 181 53.09 43.29 -2.91
N ASN A 182 53.84 43.69 -3.93
CA ASN A 182 55.28 43.61 -4.09
C ASN A 182 56.12 42.84 -3.05
N LYS A 183 57.07 42.10 -3.64
CA LYS A 183 58.43 41.76 -3.19
C LYS A 183 58.68 40.42 -2.48
N ASP A 184 59.67 39.75 -3.10
CA ASP A 184 60.63 38.80 -2.54
C ASP A 184 60.11 37.37 -2.30
N LYS A 185 60.74 36.27 -2.72
CA LYS A 185 62.08 35.99 -3.25
C LYS A 185 62.21 34.47 -3.42
N ALA A 186 62.95 34.04 -4.46
CA ALA A 186 63.58 32.73 -4.65
C ALA A 186 62.67 31.49 -4.85
N LYS A 187 62.69 30.83 -6.02
CA LYS A 187 63.64 29.76 -6.43
C LYS A 187 63.84 28.69 -5.35
N ASN A 188 63.32 27.48 -5.58
CA ASN A 188 64.08 26.22 -5.76
C ASN A 188 63.07 25.09 -6.12
N SER A 189 63.35 24.27 -7.14
CA SER A 189 63.82 22.87 -7.07
C SER A 189 62.78 21.90 -6.46
N SER A 190 62.55 20.67 -6.91
CA SER A 190 62.98 19.83 -8.01
C SER A 190 62.26 18.50 -7.81
N GLU A 191 61.93 17.83 -8.91
CA GLU A 191 61.78 16.39 -9.12
C GLU A 191 61.89 15.36 -7.96
N CYS A 192 60.98 14.36 -8.05
CA CYS A 192 61.23 12.90 -8.01
C CYS A 192 61.43 12.20 -6.64
N SER A 193 60.63 11.16 -6.37
CA SER A 193 61.08 9.75 -6.47
C SER A 193 60.00 8.73 -6.04
N THR A 194 59.74 7.80 -6.94
CA THR A 194 59.01 6.53 -6.79
C THR A 194 59.84 5.53 -5.92
N PRO A 195 59.21 4.59 -5.19
CA PRO A 195 59.88 3.67 -4.26
C PRO A 195 60.30 2.37 -4.98
N GLU A 196 61.24 1.58 -4.44
CA GLU A 196 61.21 0.10 -4.49
C GLU A 196 62.33 -0.58 -3.67
N HIS A 197 61.90 -1.67 -3.04
CA HIS A 197 62.58 -2.91 -2.65
C HIS A 197 63.35 -3.05 -1.32
N PRO A 198 62.91 -3.97 -0.42
CA PRO A 198 63.64 -4.43 0.76
C PRO A 198 64.30 -5.80 0.53
N GLN A 199 65.51 -6.06 1.04
CA GLN A 199 65.88 -7.37 1.64
C GLN A 199 67.32 -7.42 2.13
N GLU A 200 67.44 -8.13 3.26
CA GLU A 200 68.60 -8.90 3.73
C GLU A 200 69.84 -8.19 4.29
N GLY A 201 70.30 -8.74 5.41
CA GLY A 201 71.74 -8.93 5.61
C GLY A 201 72.35 -8.20 6.80
N LEU A 202 72.13 -8.75 7.99
CA LEU A 202 73.19 -9.21 8.91
C LEU A 202 74.52 -8.41 8.94
N LEU A 203 74.83 -7.82 10.11
CA LEU A 203 76.05 -8.02 10.93
C LEU A 203 76.47 -6.75 11.69
N ARG A 204 76.76 -6.95 13.00
CA ARG A 204 77.81 -6.29 13.82
C ARG A 204 77.72 -4.76 14.00
N SER A 205 78.24 -4.13 15.04
CA SER A 205 78.76 -4.45 16.38
C SER A 205 79.33 -3.14 16.94
N ASN A 206 79.27 -2.96 18.26
CA ASN A 206 80.03 -1.98 19.07
C ASN A 206 79.54 -0.54 18.91
N VAL A 207 79.38 0.30 19.93
CA VAL A 207 79.95 0.42 21.29
C VAL A 207 78.85 0.88 22.24
#